data_AF-A0A7K3Y3T0-F1
#
_entry.id   AF-A0A7K3Y3T0-F1
#
_cell.length_a   1.000
_cell.length_b   1.000
_cell.length_c   1.000
_cell.angle_alpha   90.00
_cell.angle_beta   90.00
_cell.angle_gamma   90.00
#
_symmetry.space_group_name_H-M   'P 1'
#
loop_
_entity.id
_entity.type
_entity.pdbx_description
1 polymer ?
#
loop_
_entity_poly.entity_id
_entity_poly.type
_entity_poly.pdbx_seq_one_letter_code
_entity_poly.pdbx_strand_id
1 'polypeptide(L)'
;ERDEGAFVVAVEDDGEGVPEGEKEKIFTYGYGKNSGFGLVFSRDVLSVTDIALRETGTAGRGARFEIHIPPPGWRWAKGKGEAAPAGDAWKEPETRAIG
;
A
#
# COMPACT_ATOMS: atom_id res chain seq x y z
N GLU A 1 3.80 9.08 7.14
CA GLU A 1 3.81 9.64 8.50
C GLU A 1 4.19 8.56 9.51
N ARG A 2 4.53 8.91 10.77
CA ARG A 2 4.65 7.93 11.85
C ARG A 2 3.47 8.10 12.79
N ASP A 3 2.67 7.06 12.97
CA ASP A 3 1.58 7.01 13.92
C ASP A 3 1.76 5.76 14.79
N GLU A 4 1.83 5.93 16.11
CA GLU A 4 2.02 4.83 17.10
C GLU A 4 3.13 3.80 16.75
N GLY A 5 4.16 4.20 15.99
CA GLY A 5 5.25 3.32 15.55
C GLY A 5 5.03 2.63 14.19
N ALA A 6 3.84 2.73 13.60
CA ALA A 6 3.55 2.34 12.23
C ALA A 6 4.08 3.36 11.21
N PHE A 7 4.36 2.87 10.00
CA PHE A 7 4.59 3.72 8.84
C PHE A 7 3.29 3.88 8.07
N VAL A 8 2.85 5.13 7.89
CA VAL A 8 1.59 5.44 7.22
C VAL A 8 1.85 5.89 5.79
N VAL A 9 1.26 5.18 4.83
CA VAL A 9 1.14 5.60 3.42
C VAL A 9 -0.27 6.14 3.21
N ALA A 10 -0.38 7.40 2.78
CA ALA A 10 -1.65 8.02 2.45
C ALA A 10 -1.83 8.11 0.93
N VAL A 11 -3.03 7.81 0.45
CA VAL A 11 -3.47 7.99 -0.94
C VAL A 11 -4.70 8.87 -0.94
N GLU A 12 -4.66 9.94 -1.72
CA GLU A 12 -5.64 11.02 -1.70
C GLU A 12 -6.09 11.37 -3.11
N ASP A 13 -7.37 11.71 -3.26
CA ASP A 13 -7.94 12.33 -4.45
C ASP A 13 -8.63 13.66 -4.10
N ASP A 14 -9.06 14.40 -5.11
CA ASP A 14 -9.79 15.67 -4.99
C ASP A 14 -11.29 15.51 -5.34
N GLY A 15 -11.82 14.28 -5.25
CA GLY A 15 -13.21 13.96 -5.54
C GLY A 15 -14.19 14.38 -4.43
N GLU A 16 -15.38 13.79 -4.45
CA GLU A 16 -16.41 14.09 -3.43
C GLU A 16 -16.12 13.46 -2.06
N GLY A 17 -15.18 12.51 -1.98
CA GLY A 17 -14.89 11.75 -0.77
C GLY A 17 -16.00 10.80 -0.34
N VAL A 18 -15.80 10.15 0.81
CA VAL A 18 -16.78 9.20 1.36
C VAL A 18 -17.58 9.86 2.49
N PRO A 19 -18.93 9.83 2.45
CA PRO A 19 -19.77 10.31 3.54
C PRO A 19 -19.41 9.65 4.88
N GLU A 20 -19.48 10.41 5.98
CA GLU A 20 -19.08 9.94 7.32
C GLU A 20 -19.75 8.61 7.71
N GLY A 21 -21.06 8.51 7.49
CA GLY A 21 -21.84 7.30 7.80
C GLY A 21 -21.60 6.11 6.86
N GLU A 22 -20.70 6.25 5.88
CA GLU A 22 -20.37 5.24 4.88
C GLU A 22 -18.92 4.76 4.94
N LYS A 23 -18.03 5.46 5.67
CA LYS A 23 -16.58 5.19 5.70
C LYS A 23 -16.21 3.75 6.04
N GLU A 24 -16.93 3.10 6.95
CA GLU A 24 -16.71 1.67 7.24
C GLU A 24 -17.49 0.74 6.30
N LYS A 25 -18.63 1.20 5.77
CA LYS A 25 -19.50 0.38 4.92
C LYS A 25 -18.86 0.06 3.57
N ILE A 26 -18.03 0.96 3.03
CA ILE A 26 -17.28 0.71 1.78
C ILE A 26 -16.31 -0.48 1.87
N PHE A 27 -16.01 -0.97 3.07
CA PHE A 27 -15.23 -2.19 3.31
C PHE A 27 -16.11 -3.42 3.57
N THR A 28 -17.42 -3.35 3.28
CA THR A 28 -18.33 -4.50 3.35
C THR A 28 -18.58 -5.07 1.95
N TYR A 29 -18.52 -6.40 1.83
CA TYR A 29 -18.84 -7.10 0.59
C TYR A 29 -20.20 -6.67 0.01
N GLY A 30 -20.20 -6.31 -1.27
CA GLY A 30 -21.41 -5.92 -1.99
C GLY A 30 -21.88 -4.47 -1.77
N TYR A 31 -21.09 -3.63 -1.08
CA TYR A 31 -21.37 -2.21 -0.91
C TYR A 31 -20.67 -1.36 -1.99
N GLY A 32 -21.39 -0.38 -2.58
CA GLY A 32 -20.84 0.59 -3.54
C GLY A 32 -21.16 0.34 -5.03
N LYS A 33 -20.75 1.27 -5.89
CA LYS A 33 -20.94 1.24 -7.36
C LYS A 33 -19.63 0.79 -8.03
N ASN A 34 -19.67 -0.21 -8.94
CA ASN A 34 -18.54 -0.86 -9.64
C ASN A 34 -18.00 -2.17 -9.00
N SER A 35 -18.87 -3.15 -8.80
CA SER A 35 -18.63 -4.51 -8.24
C SER A 35 -18.45 -4.61 -6.73
N GLY A 36 -17.98 -3.56 -6.05
CA GLY A 36 -17.90 -3.52 -4.57
C GLY A 36 -16.85 -4.45 -3.96
N PHE A 37 -15.93 -5.00 -4.76
CA PHE A 37 -14.91 -5.95 -4.27
C PHE A 37 -13.54 -5.32 -4.02
N GLY A 38 -13.18 -4.21 -4.70
CA GLY A 38 -11.81 -3.69 -4.69
C GLY A 38 -11.30 -3.28 -3.30
N LEU A 39 -12.07 -2.46 -2.57
CA LEU A 39 -11.68 -1.97 -1.24
C LEU A 39 -11.77 -3.06 -0.17
N VAL A 40 -12.78 -3.91 -0.25
CA VAL A 40 -12.96 -5.06 0.65
C VAL A 40 -11.79 -6.03 0.51
N PHE A 41 -11.49 -6.45 -0.73
CA PHE A 41 -10.38 -7.33 -1.03
C PHE A 41 -9.03 -6.74 -0.59
N SER A 42 -8.84 -5.43 -0.79
CA SER A 42 -7.64 -4.74 -0.31
C SER A 42 -7.52 -4.81 1.21
N ARG A 43 -8.60 -4.55 1.96
CA ARG A 43 -8.61 -4.65 3.44
C ARG A 43 -8.35 -6.09 3.89
N ASP A 44 -8.93 -7.08 3.21
CA ASP A 44 -8.74 -8.49 3.53
C ASP A 44 -7.27 -8.91 3.33
N VAL A 45 -6.68 -8.62 2.17
CA VAL A 45 -5.27 -8.97 1.89
C VAL A 45 -4.32 -8.29 2.87
N LEU A 46 -4.53 -7.00 3.17
CA LEU A 46 -3.67 -6.26 4.09
C LEU A 46 -3.79 -6.78 5.52
N SER A 47 -5.00 -7.15 5.95
CA SER A 47 -5.27 -7.66 7.29
C SER A 47 -4.53 -8.96 7.63
N VAL A 48 -4.23 -9.79 6.62
CA VAL A 48 -3.41 -11.02 6.79
C VAL A 48 -2.01 -10.71 7.33
N THR A 49 -1.52 -9.48 7.11
CA THR A 49 -0.20 -9.02 7.51
C THR A 49 -0.22 -7.95 8.61
N ASP A 50 -1.35 -7.83 9.34
CA ASP A 50 -1.59 -6.81 10.35
C ASP A 50 -1.52 -5.36 9.83
N ILE A 51 -1.59 -5.16 8.51
CA ILE A 51 -1.63 -3.84 7.89
C ILE A 51 -3.08 -3.33 7.89
N ALA A 52 -3.31 -2.16 8.50
CA ALA A 52 -4.64 -1.57 8.53
C ALA A 52 -4.87 -0.63 7.35
N LEU A 53 -6.08 -0.64 6.79
CA LEU A 53 -6.56 0.31 5.79
C LEU A 53 -7.73 1.10 6.38
N ARG A 54 -7.65 2.43 6.35
CA ARG A 54 -8.66 3.35 6.92
C ARG A 54 -9.01 4.43 5.91
N GLU A 55 -10.28 4.80 5.81
CA GLU A 55 -10.69 6.04 5.13
C GLU A 55 -10.79 7.15 6.19
N THR A 56 -10.04 8.23 5.98
CA THR A 56 -9.83 9.34 6.93
C THR A 56 -10.06 10.70 6.28
N GLY A 57 -10.58 10.71 5.05
CA GLY A 57 -10.88 11.92 4.30
C GLY A 57 -12.07 12.67 4.89
N THR A 58 -12.20 13.94 4.51
CA THR A 58 -13.38 14.74 4.84
C THR A 58 -14.33 14.75 3.65
N ALA A 59 -15.58 14.35 3.85
CA ALA A 59 -16.59 14.39 2.79
C ALA A 59 -16.67 15.80 2.16
N GLY A 60 -16.70 15.86 0.83
CA GLY A 60 -16.65 17.07 0.03
C GLY A 60 -15.23 17.66 -0.16
N ARG A 61 -14.18 17.01 0.31
CA ARG A 61 -12.77 17.43 0.16
C ARG A 61 -11.86 16.35 -0.43
N GLY A 62 -12.43 15.34 -1.07
CA GLY A 62 -11.69 14.17 -1.54
C GLY A 62 -11.73 12.98 -0.58
N ALA A 63 -11.39 11.81 -1.10
CA ALA A 63 -11.15 10.62 -0.29
C ALA A 63 -9.69 10.60 0.17
N ARG A 64 -9.45 10.07 1.37
CA ARG A 64 -8.10 9.84 1.90
C ARG A 64 -8.01 8.48 2.55
N PHE A 65 -7.26 7.58 1.93
CA PHE A 65 -7.01 6.25 2.46
C PHE A 65 -5.63 6.17 3.09
N GLU A 66 -5.58 5.76 4.35
CA GLU A 66 -4.33 5.50 5.07
C GLU A 66 -4.08 4.00 5.18
N ILE A 67 -2.88 3.59 4.80
CA ILE A 67 -2.33 2.24 4.95
C ILE A 67 -1.31 2.30 6.09
N HIS A 68 -1.64 1.71 7.22
CA HIS A 68 -0.84 1.67 8.44
C HIS A 68 -0.02 0.39 8.49
N ILE A 69 1.28 0.49 8.25
CA ILE A 69 2.21 -0.64 8.19
C ILE A 69 2.93 -0.75 9.54
N PRO A 70 2.63 -1.77 10.39
CA PRO A 70 3.33 -1.93 11.66
C PRO A 70 4.79 -2.39 11.45
N PRO A 71 5.70 -2.15 12.40
CA PRO A 71 7.00 -2.80 12.42
C PRO A 71 6.86 -4.34 12.52
N PRO A 72 7.72 -5.14 11.88
CA PRO A 72 8.87 -4.76 11.05
C PRO A 72 8.53 -4.60 9.55
N GLY A 73 7.26 -4.39 9.19
CA GLY A 73 6.76 -4.36 7.80
C GLY A 73 7.31 -3.22 6.92
N TRP A 74 8.15 -2.36 7.47
CA TRP A 74 8.82 -1.27 6.74
C TRP A 74 10.27 -1.12 7.20
N ARG A 75 11.13 -0.65 6.29
CA ARG A 75 12.54 -0.32 6.58
C ARG A 75 12.95 0.92 5.80
N TRP A 76 13.79 1.76 6.40
CA TRP A 76 14.48 2.80 5.64
C TRP A 76 15.54 2.15 4.76
N ALA A 77 15.59 2.54 3.49
CA ALA A 77 16.80 2.32 2.71
C ALA A 77 17.94 3.07 3.41
N LYS A 78 19.07 2.39 3.69
CA LYS A 78 20.30 3.10 4.02
C LYS A 78 20.61 3.98 2.80
N GLY A 79 20.71 5.30 3.01
CA GLY A 79 21.02 6.24 1.93
C GLY A 79 22.30 5.81 1.19
N LYS A 80 22.43 6.18 -0.09
CA LYS A 80 23.69 6.05 -0.83
C LYS A 80 24.76 6.96 -0.19
N GLY A 81 25.34 6.49 0.90
CA GLY A 81 26.46 7.10 1.61
C GLY A 81 27.54 6.07 1.96
N GLU A 82 27.41 4.84 1.47
CA GLU A 82 28.47 3.85 1.49
C GLU A 82 28.32 3.02 0.21
N ALA A 83 29.34 3.08 -0.64
CA ALA A 83 29.35 2.35 -1.90
C ALA A 83 29.09 0.87 -1.61
N ALA A 84 28.11 0.27 -2.29
CA ALA A 84 27.97 -1.17 -2.30
C ALA A 84 29.33 -1.76 -2.73
N PRO A 85 29.88 -2.77 -2.03
CA PRO A 85 31.05 -3.46 -2.55
C PRO A 85 30.70 -3.98 -3.94
N ALA A 86 31.59 -3.73 -4.90
CA ALA A 86 31.46 -4.23 -6.26
C ALA A 86 31.43 -5.76 -6.23
N GLY A 87 30.23 -6.33 -6.12
CA GLY A 87 29.97 -7.75 -6.24
C GLY A 87 29.86 -8.11 -7.71
N ASP A 88 30.58 -9.18 -8.08
CA ASP A 88 30.93 -9.57 -9.44
C ASP A 88 29.84 -9.38 -10.49
N ALA A 89 30.25 -8.76 -11.60
CA ALA A 89 29.47 -8.57 -12.80
C ALA A 89 28.84 -9.89 -13.27
N TRP A 90 27.53 -9.87 -13.49
CA TRP A 90 26.80 -10.93 -14.17
C TRP A 90 27.50 -11.25 -15.50
N LYS A 91 28.14 -12.43 -15.58
CA LYS A 91 28.63 -12.97 -16.84
C LYS A 91 27.48 -13.66 -17.55
N GLU A 92 27.15 -13.15 -18.72
CA GLU A 92 26.18 -13.71 -19.66
C GLU A 92 26.52 -15.18 -19.95
N PRO A 93 25.56 -16.13 -19.84
CA PRO A 93 25.86 -17.52 -20.15
C PRO A 93 26.06 -17.69 -21.66
N GLU A 94 27.16 -18.31 -22.05
CA GLU A 94 27.49 -18.60 -23.45
C GLU A 94 26.43 -19.52 -24.07
N THR A 95 25.77 -19.03 -25.12
CA THR A 95 24.84 -19.80 -25.94
C THR A 95 25.59 -20.93 -26.64
N ARG A 96 25.43 -22.17 -26.17
CA ARG A 96 25.79 -23.35 -26.95
C ARG A 96 24.82 -23.50 -28.11
N ALA A 97 25.29 -23.24 -29.32
CA ALA A 97 24.63 -23.68 -30.54
C ALA A 97 24.56 -25.22 -30.53
N ILE A 98 23.33 -25.73 -30.54
CA ILE A 98 23.05 -27.13 -30.86
C ILE A 98 23.29 -27.31 -32.37
N GLY A 99 24.26 -28.17 -32.71
CA GLY A 99 24.43 -28.74 -34.04
C GLY A 99 23.66 -30.05 -34.16
#